data_AF-A0A7C5MPS7-F1
#
_entry.id   AF-A0A7C5MPS7-F1
#
_cell.length_a   1.000
_cell.length_b   1.000
_cell.length_c   1.000
_cell.angle_alpha   90.00
_cell.angle_beta   90.00
_cell.angle_gamma   90.00
#
_symmetry.space_group_name_H-M   'P 1'
#
loop_
_entity.id
_entity.type
_entity.pdbx_description
1 polymer ?
#
loop_
_entity_poly.entity_id
_entity_poly.type
_entity_poly.pdbx_seq_one_letter_code
_entity_poly.pdbx_strand_id
1 'polypeptide(L)'
;MQKSFLGLGLFLVLGLIFQGCAYNKLEILEKGDLCFESEILPIFVSRCSAPGCHNPQDKVEDRDYTSYQGIMVDVKKGKPGLSKIVTVMKGFSEEPMPPAPSPRVPNAEIATIEAWIKAGAKEAVGCLKPVPCDSVTNISFAAKVEPILSTYCVGCHGSAAPSGGITLDSYQTVLTSANNGGLLGSINGNVSFVQMPFNSSPLSDCEIATVRIWIEEGAQNN
;
A
#
# COMPACT_ATOMS: atom_id res chain seq x y z
N MET A 1 -72.61 -9.89 8.97
CA MET A 1 -71.79 -10.80 8.15
C MET A 1 -70.78 -9.96 7.38
N GLN A 2 -69.49 -10.32 7.46
CA GLN A 2 -68.35 -9.90 6.62
C GLN A 2 -67.93 -8.41 6.67
N LYS A 3 -66.65 -8.02 6.73
CA LYS A 3 -65.35 -8.70 6.81
C LYS A 3 -64.34 -7.62 7.27
N SER A 4 -63.62 -7.85 8.37
CA SER A 4 -62.49 -7.02 8.79
C SER A 4 -61.32 -7.22 7.82
N PHE A 5 -60.81 -6.14 7.23
CA PHE A 5 -59.56 -6.14 6.47
C PHE A 5 -58.40 -5.99 7.45
N LEU A 6 -57.67 -7.10 7.65
CA LEU A 6 -56.40 -7.14 8.38
C LEU A 6 -55.31 -6.66 7.40
N GLY A 7 -54.95 -5.38 7.47
CA GLY A 7 -53.84 -4.80 6.71
C GLY A 7 -52.51 -5.21 7.32
N LEU A 8 -51.85 -6.20 6.74
CA LEU A 8 -50.49 -6.62 7.10
C LEU A 8 -49.51 -5.56 6.56
N GLY A 9 -49.20 -4.56 7.39
CA GLY A 9 -48.20 -3.53 7.10
C GLY A 9 -46.78 -4.12 7.17
N LEU A 10 -46.24 -4.48 6.01
CA LEU A 10 -44.86 -4.84 5.79
C LEU A 10 -43.97 -3.61 6.11
N PHE A 11 -43.43 -3.56 7.34
CA PHE A 11 -42.41 -2.57 7.69
C PHE A 11 -41.12 -2.91 6.93
N LEU A 12 -40.89 -2.15 5.87
CA LEU A 12 -39.63 -2.08 5.13
C LEU A 12 -38.51 -1.76 6.14
N VAL A 13 -37.67 -2.74 6.43
CA VAL A 13 -36.42 -2.51 7.17
C VAL A 13 -35.56 -1.68 6.23
N LEU A 14 -35.52 -0.37 6.46
CA LEU A 14 -34.58 0.54 5.82
C LEU A 14 -33.20 0.19 6.38
N GLY A 15 -32.57 -0.82 5.77
CA GLY A 15 -31.19 -1.15 6.01
C GLY A 15 -30.34 0.06 5.65
N LEU A 16 -29.91 0.79 6.67
CA LEU A 16 -28.77 1.69 6.57
C LEU A 16 -27.57 0.80 6.28
N ILE A 17 -27.31 0.62 4.98
CA ILE A 17 -26.10 0.01 4.48
C ILE A 17 -24.99 0.98 4.89
N PHE A 18 -24.30 0.66 5.99
CA PHE A 18 -22.99 1.20 6.27
C PHE A 18 -22.08 0.75 5.13
N GLN A 19 -22.02 1.53 4.05
CA GLN A 19 -20.92 1.48 3.10
C GLN A 19 -19.70 2.06 3.83
N GLY A 20 -19.14 1.23 4.73
CA GLY A 20 -17.75 1.35 5.14
C GLY A 20 -16.91 1.36 3.87
N CYS A 21 -16.06 2.36 3.75
CA CYS A 21 -15.19 2.62 2.60
C CYS A 21 -14.08 1.57 2.50
N ALA A 22 -14.43 0.29 2.32
CA ALA A 22 -13.50 -0.69 1.80
C ALA A 22 -13.50 -0.53 0.27
N TYR A 23 -12.61 0.34 -0.22
CA TYR A 23 -12.35 0.44 -1.65
C TYR A 23 -11.79 -0.90 -2.13
N ASN A 24 -12.58 -1.61 -2.92
CA ASN A 24 -12.16 -2.89 -3.46
C ASN A 24 -11.15 -2.63 -4.58
N LYS A 25 -9.87 -2.92 -4.34
CA LYS A 25 -8.78 -2.77 -5.32
C LYS A 25 -9.10 -3.46 -6.66
N LEU A 26 -9.88 -4.54 -6.63
CA LEU A 26 -10.38 -5.25 -7.81
C LEU A 26 -11.29 -4.38 -8.70
N GLU A 27 -12.11 -3.50 -8.13
CA GLU A 27 -13.05 -2.66 -8.87
C GLU A 27 -12.34 -1.46 -9.52
N ILE A 28 -11.27 -0.95 -8.90
CA ILE A 28 -10.40 0.12 -9.45
C ILE A 28 -9.61 -0.41 -10.66
N LEU A 29 -9.16 -1.67 -10.61
CA LEU A 29 -8.46 -2.34 -11.72
C LEU A 29 -9.37 -2.49 -12.95
N GLU A 30 -10.68 -2.62 -12.77
CA GLU A 30 -11.65 -2.71 -13.86
C GLU A 30 -12.06 -1.34 -14.42
N LYS A 31 -12.08 -0.30 -13.58
CA LYS A 31 -12.56 1.05 -13.96
C LYS A 31 -11.49 1.93 -14.62
N GLY A 32 -10.20 1.60 -14.47
CA GLY A 32 -9.11 2.32 -15.14
C GLY A 32 -8.78 3.68 -14.51
N ASP A 33 -9.26 3.93 -13.28
CA ASP A 33 -9.01 5.14 -12.51
C ASP A 33 -7.77 4.98 -11.59
N LEU A 34 -6.70 4.35 -12.10
CA LEU A 34 -5.44 4.17 -11.35
C LEU A 34 -4.68 5.49 -11.29
N CYS A 35 -4.38 5.96 -10.07
CA CYS A 35 -3.55 7.14 -9.83
C CYS A 35 -2.09 6.81 -10.12
N PHE A 36 -1.46 7.59 -11.01
CA PHE A 36 -0.06 7.33 -11.36
C PHE A 36 0.86 7.47 -10.13
N GLU A 37 0.73 8.56 -9.38
CA GLU A 37 1.63 8.90 -8.29
C GLU A 37 1.62 7.88 -7.13
N SER A 38 0.44 7.35 -6.78
CA SER A 38 0.29 6.46 -5.63
C SER A 38 0.25 4.98 -5.99
N GLU A 39 -0.21 4.60 -7.19
CA GLU A 39 -0.38 3.18 -7.55
C GLU A 39 0.68 2.67 -8.53
N ILE A 40 1.27 3.55 -9.34
CA ILE A 40 2.13 3.15 -10.47
C ILE A 40 3.59 3.52 -10.22
N LEU A 41 3.85 4.79 -9.90
CA LEU A 41 5.22 5.27 -9.67
C LEU A 41 5.95 4.49 -8.57
N PRO A 42 5.33 4.10 -7.44
CA PRO A 42 6.03 3.35 -6.39
C PRO A 42 6.52 1.98 -6.87
N ILE A 43 5.79 1.33 -7.80
CA ILE A 43 6.22 0.05 -8.38
C ILE A 43 7.50 0.27 -9.20
N PHE A 44 7.55 1.31 -10.04
CA PHE A 44 8.73 1.62 -10.85
C PHE A 44 9.95 2.01 -10.00
N VAL A 45 9.75 2.88 -9.01
CA VAL A 45 10.82 3.31 -8.11
C VAL A 45 11.37 2.12 -7.33
N SER A 46 10.49 1.27 -6.78
CA SER A 46 10.89 0.11 -5.96
C SER A 46 11.54 -1.01 -6.77
N ARG A 47 11.03 -1.29 -7.98
CA ARG A 47 11.45 -2.45 -8.78
C ARG A 47 12.56 -2.14 -9.78
N CYS A 48 12.71 -0.89 -10.20
CA CYS A 48 13.53 -0.56 -11.36
C CYS A 48 14.59 0.52 -11.12
N SER A 49 14.46 1.34 -10.06
CA SER A 49 15.31 2.50 -9.84
C SER A 49 16.32 2.34 -8.68
N ALA A 50 16.64 1.10 -8.30
CA ALA A 50 17.74 0.84 -7.37
C ALA A 50 19.09 1.38 -7.91
N PRO A 51 20.10 1.61 -7.05
CA PRO A 51 21.45 1.97 -7.49
C PRO A 51 22.00 0.97 -8.52
N GLY A 52 22.63 1.48 -9.57
CA GLY A 52 23.11 0.71 -10.72
C GLY A 52 22.00 0.19 -11.65
N CYS A 53 20.76 0.68 -11.51
CA CYS A 53 19.62 0.32 -12.36
C CYS A 53 19.13 1.54 -13.17
N HIS A 54 17.84 1.87 -13.15
CA HIS A 54 17.27 2.91 -14.01
C HIS A 54 16.82 4.14 -13.20
N ASN A 55 17.78 4.97 -12.78
CA ASN A 55 17.60 6.15 -11.93
C ASN A 55 18.48 7.33 -12.43
N PRO A 56 18.28 8.57 -11.98
CA PRO A 56 18.98 9.71 -12.56
C PRO A 56 20.48 9.79 -12.26
N GLN A 57 20.98 9.06 -11.25
CA GLN A 57 22.38 9.13 -10.80
C GLN A 57 23.30 8.20 -11.58
N ASP A 58 22.91 6.94 -11.77
CA ASP A 58 23.77 5.90 -12.35
C ASP A 58 23.04 4.99 -13.36
N LYS A 59 22.03 5.55 -14.04
CA LYS A 59 21.20 4.87 -15.05
C LYS A 59 21.97 3.98 -16.02
N VAL A 60 21.48 2.75 -16.13
CA VAL A 60 21.76 1.80 -17.21
C VAL A 60 20.81 2.07 -18.38
N GLU A 61 21.32 1.92 -19.61
CA GLU A 61 20.59 2.15 -20.87
C GLU A 61 19.99 3.56 -21.03
N ASP A 62 20.55 4.55 -20.33
CA ASP A 62 20.04 5.93 -20.31
C ASP A 62 18.56 6.01 -19.89
N ARG A 63 18.11 5.10 -19.01
CA ARG A 63 16.74 5.05 -18.49
C ARG A 63 16.64 5.56 -17.07
N ASP A 64 15.63 6.39 -16.82
CA ASP A 64 15.25 6.87 -15.50
C ASP A 64 13.76 6.57 -15.29
N TYR A 65 13.43 5.71 -14.32
CA TYR A 65 12.05 5.35 -14.00
C TYR A 65 11.54 5.99 -12.70
N THR A 66 12.18 7.08 -12.27
CA THR A 66 11.74 7.88 -11.12
C THR A 66 10.73 8.98 -11.49
N SER A 67 10.33 9.07 -12.77
CA SER A 67 9.38 10.06 -13.26
C SER A 67 8.43 9.48 -14.31
N TYR A 68 7.26 10.11 -14.47
CA TYR A 68 6.31 9.76 -15.53
C TYR A 68 6.96 9.84 -16.92
N GLN A 69 7.68 10.92 -17.20
CA GLN A 69 8.28 11.17 -18.51
C GLN A 69 9.29 10.08 -18.86
N GLY A 70 10.11 9.66 -17.89
CA GLY A 70 11.08 8.60 -18.07
C GLY A 70 10.44 7.21 -18.24
N ILE A 71 9.40 6.88 -17.47
CA ILE A 71 8.62 5.63 -17.63
C ILE A 71 7.95 5.58 -19.01
N MET A 72 7.43 6.71 -19.49
CA MET A 72 6.71 6.78 -20.74
C MET A 72 7.58 6.55 -21.99
N VAL A 73 8.91 6.60 -21.87
CA VAL A 73 9.83 6.25 -22.97
C VAL A 73 9.61 4.82 -23.47
N ASP A 74 9.30 3.89 -22.56
CA ASP A 74 9.14 2.46 -22.87
C ASP A 74 7.68 1.97 -22.78
N VAL A 75 6.74 2.89 -22.57
CA VAL A 75 5.29 2.62 -22.50
C VAL A 75 4.58 3.12 -23.75
N LYS A 76 3.79 2.23 -24.37
CA LYS A 76 2.85 2.60 -25.44
C LYS A 76 1.44 2.68 -24.88
N LYS A 77 0.92 3.91 -24.76
CA LYS A 77 -0.44 4.20 -24.25
C LYS A 77 -1.49 3.30 -24.89
N GLY A 78 -2.32 2.67 -24.05
CA GLY A 78 -3.39 1.76 -24.46
C GLY A 78 -2.93 0.38 -24.95
N LYS A 79 -1.61 0.12 -25.05
CA LYS A 79 -1.05 -1.07 -25.68
C LYS A 79 -0.03 -1.77 -24.75
N PRO A 80 -0.49 -2.41 -23.66
CA PRO A 80 0.40 -3.08 -22.71
C PRO A 80 1.30 -4.11 -23.38
N GLY A 81 0.74 -4.96 -24.25
CA GLY A 81 1.52 -5.99 -24.98
C GLY A 81 2.53 -5.45 -26.01
N LEU A 82 2.51 -4.16 -26.35
CA LEU A 82 3.50 -3.53 -27.24
C LEU A 82 4.48 -2.61 -26.48
N SER A 83 4.38 -2.54 -25.15
CA SER A 83 5.24 -1.72 -24.30
C SER A 83 6.45 -2.54 -23.88
N LYS A 84 7.67 -2.04 -24.13
CA LYS A 84 8.93 -2.76 -23.83
C LYS A 84 8.97 -3.16 -22.36
N ILE A 85 8.50 -2.27 -21.48
CA ILE A 85 8.50 -2.47 -20.03
C ILE A 85 7.71 -3.71 -19.58
N VAL A 86 6.57 -4.00 -20.21
CA VAL A 86 5.74 -5.17 -19.88
C VAL A 86 6.43 -6.46 -20.34
N THR A 87 7.04 -6.44 -21.52
CA THR A 87 7.76 -7.59 -22.08
C THR A 87 8.92 -8.03 -21.19
N VAL A 88 9.76 -7.08 -20.75
CA VAL A 88 10.94 -7.40 -19.92
C VAL A 88 10.55 -7.85 -18.50
N MET A 89 9.48 -7.28 -17.92
CA MET A 89 8.96 -7.69 -16.60
C MET A 89 8.35 -9.09 -16.62
N LYS A 90 7.70 -9.50 -17.72
CA LYS A 90 7.16 -10.87 -17.86
C LYS A 90 8.24 -11.92 -18.14
N GLY A 91 9.44 -11.49 -18.52
CA GLY A 91 10.58 -12.37 -18.74
C GLY A 91 10.50 -13.12 -20.07
N PHE A 92 9.75 -12.57 -21.02
CA PHE A 92 9.65 -13.09 -22.39
C PHE A 92 10.69 -12.45 -23.33
N SER A 93 11.69 -11.75 -22.78
CA SER A 93 12.80 -11.15 -23.51
C SER A 93 14.12 -11.85 -23.19
N GLU A 94 15.09 -11.72 -24.10
CA GLU A 94 16.49 -12.12 -23.88
C GLU A 94 17.14 -11.37 -22.70
N GLU A 95 16.64 -10.17 -22.39
CA GLU A 95 17.07 -9.33 -21.28
C GLU A 95 15.88 -9.11 -20.31
N PRO A 96 15.58 -10.09 -19.45
CA PRO A 96 14.43 -10.00 -18.56
C PRO A 96 14.77 -9.11 -17.35
N MET A 97 13.82 -8.28 -16.92
CA MET A 97 14.02 -7.33 -15.82
C MET A 97 13.13 -7.64 -14.61
N PRO A 98 13.63 -7.50 -13.36
CA PRO A 98 15.03 -7.24 -13.01
C PRO A 98 15.99 -8.36 -13.46
N PRO A 99 17.28 -8.06 -13.68
CA PRO A 99 18.27 -9.07 -14.05
C PRO A 99 18.51 -10.04 -12.89
N ALA A 100 18.86 -11.29 -13.19
CA ALA A 100 19.22 -12.25 -12.15
C ALA A 100 20.46 -11.77 -11.36
N PRO A 101 20.54 -12.02 -10.04
CA PRO A 101 19.69 -12.88 -9.22
C PRO A 101 18.49 -12.16 -8.57
N SER A 102 18.19 -10.91 -8.96
CA SER A 102 17.11 -10.15 -8.34
C SER A 102 15.74 -10.83 -8.53
N PRO A 103 14.86 -10.82 -7.52
CA PRO A 103 13.52 -11.38 -7.65
C PRO A 103 12.74 -10.77 -8.81
N ARG A 104 11.91 -11.59 -9.47
CA ARG A 104 11.00 -11.14 -10.53
C ARG A 104 9.96 -10.18 -9.96
N VAL A 105 9.48 -9.25 -10.79
CA VAL A 105 8.33 -8.41 -10.43
C VAL A 105 7.12 -9.31 -10.18
N PRO A 106 6.41 -9.18 -9.05
CA PRO A 106 5.21 -9.96 -8.78
C PRO A 106 4.15 -9.78 -9.87
N ASN A 107 3.47 -10.87 -10.26
CA ASN A 107 2.44 -10.84 -11.32
C ASN A 107 1.32 -9.83 -11.04
N ALA A 108 0.97 -9.59 -9.77
CA ALA A 108 -0.03 -8.60 -9.39
C ALA A 108 0.40 -7.15 -9.68
N GLU A 109 1.68 -6.83 -9.49
CA GLU A 109 2.25 -5.52 -9.83
C GLU A 109 2.32 -5.34 -11.35
N ILE A 110 2.74 -6.39 -12.08
CA ILE A 110 2.72 -6.39 -13.55
C ILE A 110 1.28 -6.15 -14.06
N ALA A 111 0.29 -6.84 -13.50
CA ALA A 111 -1.11 -6.66 -13.87
C ALA A 111 -1.62 -5.24 -13.61
N THR A 112 -1.16 -4.61 -12.52
CA THR A 112 -1.49 -3.21 -12.19
C THR A 112 -0.92 -2.25 -13.23
N ILE A 113 0.34 -2.44 -13.63
CA ILE A 113 0.98 -1.65 -14.71
C ILE A 113 0.25 -1.88 -16.04
N GLU A 114 -0.07 -3.13 -16.39
CA GLU A 114 -0.80 -3.44 -17.62
C GLU A 114 -2.19 -2.79 -17.67
N ALA A 115 -2.91 -2.78 -16.54
CA ALA A 115 -4.20 -2.11 -16.42
C ALA A 115 -4.08 -0.59 -16.62
N TRP A 116 -3.09 0.04 -15.98
CA TRP A 116 -2.82 1.47 -16.17
C TRP A 116 -2.43 1.81 -17.62
N ILE A 117 -1.57 1.00 -18.25
CA ILE A 117 -1.21 1.19 -19.66
C ILE A 117 -2.46 1.05 -20.55
N LYS A 118 -3.27 0.00 -20.32
CA LYS A 118 -4.52 -0.24 -21.06
C LYS A 118 -5.50 0.91 -20.90
N ALA A 119 -5.57 1.54 -19.73
CA ALA A 119 -6.39 2.72 -19.44
C ALA A 119 -5.83 4.04 -20.05
N GLY A 120 -4.73 3.96 -20.79
CA GLY A 120 -4.15 5.08 -21.53
C GLY A 120 -2.89 5.69 -20.91
N ALA A 121 -2.33 5.06 -19.86
CA ALA A 121 -1.12 5.49 -19.15
C ALA A 121 -1.15 6.98 -18.81
N LYS A 122 -2.25 7.42 -18.18
CA LYS A 122 -2.43 8.83 -17.82
C LYS A 122 -1.50 9.17 -16.64
N GLU A 123 -0.84 10.32 -16.73
CA GLU A 123 -0.19 11.01 -15.60
C GLU A 123 -1.26 11.68 -14.74
N ALA A 124 -2.31 10.94 -14.38
CA ALA A 124 -3.44 11.52 -13.68
C ALA A 124 -2.95 12.04 -12.31
N VAL A 125 -2.73 13.34 -12.24
CA VAL A 125 -2.38 14.10 -11.03
C VAL A 125 -3.68 14.56 -10.36
N GLY A 126 -3.77 14.39 -9.05
CA GLY A 126 -4.97 14.77 -8.30
C GLY A 126 -6.15 13.79 -8.41
N CYS A 127 -5.90 12.51 -8.73
CA CYS A 127 -6.89 11.48 -8.49
C CYS A 127 -7.31 11.51 -7.02
N LEU A 128 -8.58 11.20 -6.75
CA LEU A 128 -9.04 10.92 -5.39
C LEU A 128 -8.10 9.85 -4.84
N LYS A 129 -7.25 10.23 -3.87
CA LYS A 129 -6.53 9.27 -3.04
C LYS A 129 -7.57 8.22 -2.58
N PRO A 130 -7.24 6.92 -2.51
CA PRO A 130 -7.91 6.08 -1.53
C PRO A 130 -7.89 6.89 -0.22
N VAL A 131 -9.05 7.14 0.40
CA VAL A 131 -9.27 8.07 1.54
C VAL A 131 -7.93 8.44 2.16
N PRO A 132 -7.43 9.68 2.01
CA PRO A 132 -6.08 10.02 2.45
C PRO A 132 -5.86 9.40 3.81
N CYS A 133 -4.85 8.57 3.98
CA CYS A 133 -4.65 7.94 5.28
C CYS A 133 -4.40 9.00 6.39
N ASP A 134 -4.07 10.23 5.97
CA ASP A 134 -3.98 11.47 6.77
C ASP A 134 -5.34 12.07 7.15
N SER A 135 -6.43 11.60 6.56
CA SER A 135 -7.81 11.99 6.90
C SER A 135 -8.44 11.06 7.94
N VAL A 136 -7.67 10.08 8.44
CA VAL A 136 -8.11 9.25 9.57
C VAL A 136 -8.01 10.12 10.83
N THR A 137 -9.14 10.70 11.22
CA THR A 137 -9.28 11.49 12.44
C THR A 137 -9.70 10.62 13.62
N ASN A 138 -9.47 11.08 14.85
CA ASN A 138 -9.80 10.37 16.09
C ASN A 138 -9.05 9.04 16.21
N ILE A 139 -7.74 9.07 16.00
CA ILE A 139 -6.91 7.89 16.24
C ILE A 139 -6.86 7.65 17.74
N SER A 140 -7.33 6.49 18.15
CA SER A 140 -7.17 6.00 19.52
C SER A 140 -6.26 4.80 19.54
N PHE A 141 -5.47 4.65 20.60
CA PHE A 141 -4.56 3.52 20.74
C PHE A 141 -5.33 2.21 20.64
N ALA A 142 -6.37 2.05 21.47
CA ALA A 142 -7.15 0.81 21.54
C ALA A 142 -7.92 0.52 20.24
N ALA A 143 -8.48 1.55 19.59
CA ALA A 143 -9.35 1.36 18.44
C ALA A 143 -8.61 1.15 17.12
N LYS A 144 -7.41 1.71 16.97
CA LYS A 144 -6.73 1.82 15.67
C LYS A 144 -5.30 1.31 15.66
N VAL A 145 -4.54 1.53 16.73
CA VAL A 145 -3.11 1.17 16.78
C VAL A 145 -2.92 -0.25 17.30
N GLU A 146 -3.55 -0.60 18.42
CA GLU A 146 -3.47 -1.92 19.04
C GLU A 146 -3.87 -3.07 18.09
N PRO A 147 -4.92 -2.95 17.24
CA PRO A 147 -5.24 -4.01 16.28
C PRO A 147 -4.14 -4.25 15.24
N ILE A 148 -3.46 -3.19 14.79
CA ILE A 148 -2.32 -3.30 13.86
C ILE A 148 -1.17 -4.04 14.55
N LEU A 149 -0.80 -3.60 15.76
CA LEU A 149 0.28 -4.22 16.52
C LEU A 149 0.00 -5.69 16.85
N SER A 150 -1.24 -6.00 17.24
CA SER A 150 -1.67 -7.37 17.52
C SER A 150 -1.57 -8.26 16.29
N THR A 151 -1.92 -7.74 15.11
CA THR A 151 -1.93 -8.49 13.85
C THR A 151 -0.51 -8.75 13.33
N TYR A 152 0.35 -7.74 13.35
CA TYR A 152 1.62 -7.76 12.62
C TYR A 152 2.87 -7.82 13.50
N CYS A 153 2.77 -7.48 14.79
CA CYS A 153 3.94 -7.28 15.64
C CYS A 153 4.03 -8.29 16.79
N VAL A 154 2.93 -8.49 17.54
CA VAL A 154 2.93 -9.25 18.80
C VAL A 154 3.33 -10.72 18.62
N GLY A 155 3.13 -11.31 17.44
CA GLY A 155 3.56 -12.69 17.16
C GLY A 155 5.06 -12.93 17.39
N CYS A 156 5.91 -11.92 17.16
CA CYS A 156 7.36 -11.99 17.38
C CYS A 156 7.85 -11.01 18.45
N HIS A 157 7.09 -9.96 18.75
CA HIS A 157 7.38 -8.94 19.75
C HIS A 157 6.44 -9.01 20.97
N GLY A 158 5.94 -10.20 21.29
CA GLY A 158 5.19 -10.46 22.52
C GLY A 158 6.12 -10.74 23.71
N SER A 159 5.64 -10.49 24.92
CA SER A 159 6.40 -10.64 26.17
C SER A 159 6.85 -12.07 26.48
N ALA A 160 6.23 -13.09 25.88
CA ALA A 160 6.65 -14.49 26.03
C ALA A 160 8.01 -14.78 25.36
N ALA A 161 8.31 -14.17 24.21
CA ALA A 161 9.54 -14.40 23.44
C ALA A 161 9.87 -13.20 22.54
N PRO A 162 10.29 -12.05 23.11
CA PRO A 162 10.44 -10.81 22.35
C PRO A 162 11.68 -10.83 21.46
N SER A 163 11.46 -10.74 20.15
CA SER A 163 12.52 -10.56 19.15
C SER A 163 13.27 -9.26 19.41
N GLY A 164 14.60 -9.32 19.43
CA GLY A 164 15.47 -8.16 19.73
C GLY A 164 15.28 -7.57 21.13
N GLY A 165 14.62 -8.26 22.05
CA GLY A 165 14.29 -7.74 23.38
C GLY A 165 13.23 -6.63 23.37
N ILE A 166 12.54 -6.41 22.24
CA ILE A 166 11.50 -5.40 22.08
C ILE A 166 10.14 -6.06 22.25
N THR A 167 9.32 -5.50 23.12
CA THR A 167 7.91 -5.91 23.33
C THR A 167 6.97 -4.83 22.80
N LEU A 168 5.86 -5.24 22.17
CA LEU A 168 4.85 -4.37 21.56
C LEU A 168 3.42 -4.81 21.89
N ASP A 169 3.26 -5.55 23.00
CA ASP A 169 2.00 -6.14 23.47
C ASP A 169 1.36 -5.39 24.65
N SER A 170 1.92 -4.24 25.03
CA SER A 170 1.32 -3.34 26.01
C SER A 170 1.52 -1.89 25.58
N TYR A 171 0.58 -1.01 25.94
CA TYR A 171 0.72 0.42 25.64
C TYR A 171 2.07 0.99 26.11
N GLN A 172 2.55 0.62 27.29
CA GLN A 172 3.79 1.17 27.85
C GLN A 172 5.03 0.79 27.04
N THR A 173 5.07 -0.45 26.55
CA THR A 173 6.20 -0.96 25.75
C THR A 173 6.16 -0.43 24.32
N VAL A 174 4.95 -0.27 23.76
CA VAL A 174 4.74 0.41 22.48
C VAL A 174 5.15 1.88 22.57
N LEU A 175 4.72 2.61 23.60
CA LEU A 175 5.06 4.01 23.82
C LEU A 175 6.58 4.22 23.93
N THR A 176 7.30 3.28 24.54
CA THR A 176 8.77 3.32 24.62
C THR A 176 9.40 3.26 23.22
N SER A 177 8.93 2.32 22.38
CA SER A 177 9.36 2.17 20.99
C SER A 177 8.93 3.34 20.09
N ALA A 178 7.79 3.96 20.39
CA ALA A 178 7.34 5.18 19.70
C ALA A 178 8.26 6.37 20.02
N ASN A 179 8.52 6.62 21.31
CA ASN A 179 9.30 7.76 21.79
C ASN A 179 10.77 7.72 21.39
N ASN A 180 11.35 6.52 21.22
CA ASN A 180 12.73 6.38 20.74
C ASN A 180 12.84 6.35 19.21
N GLY A 181 11.72 6.51 18.48
CA GLY A 181 11.65 6.49 17.02
C GLY A 181 11.75 5.10 16.40
N GLY A 182 11.97 4.05 17.20
CA GLY A 182 12.15 2.68 16.73
C GLY A 182 10.91 2.11 16.05
N LEU A 183 9.71 2.41 16.55
CA LEU A 183 8.47 1.92 15.97
C LEU A 183 8.26 2.46 14.55
N LEU A 184 8.26 3.80 14.40
CA LEU A 184 8.03 4.43 13.11
C LEU A 184 9.21 4.22 12.15
N GLY A 185 10.44 4.23 12.66
CA GLY A 185 11.64 3.98 11.85
C GLY A 185 11.68 2.58 11.26
N SER A 186 11.27 1.57 12.03
CA SER A 186 11.27 0.17 11.58
C SER A 186 10.15 -0.14 10.60
N ILE A 187 8.96 0.47 10.72
CA ILE A 187 7.86 0.21 9.76
C ILE A 187 8.00 1.00 8.44
N ASN A 188 8.80 2.07 8.44
CA ASN A 188 9.09 2.90 7.26
C ASN A 188 10.31 2.45 6.45
N GLY A 189 11.06 1.44 6.92
CA GLY A 189 12.27 0.98 6.23
C GLY A 189 13.41 1.97 6.21
N ASN A 190 13.53 2.80 7.26
CA ASN A 190 14.66 3.69 7.40
C ASN A 190 15.94 2.86 7.62
N VAL A 191 17.01 3.20 6.90
CA VAL A 191 18.30 2.49 6.90
C VAL A 191 18.93 2.32 8.28
N SER A 192 18.54 3.17 9.23
CA SER A 192 19.03 3.15 10.62
C SER A 192 18.29 2.16 11.51
N PHE A 193 17.24 1.51 10.99
CA PHE A 193 16.39 0.57 11.71
C PHE A 193 16.25 -0.74 10.92
N VAL A 194 15.97 -1.84 11.63
CA VAL A 194 15.63 -3.09 10.96
C VAL A 194 14.22 -2.98 10.42
N GLN A 195 14.05 -3.20 9.12
CA GLN A 195 12.73 -3.15 8.47
C GLN A 195 11.77 -4.17 9.09
N MET A 196 10.57 -3.71 9.44
CA MET A 196 9.50 -4.51 10.01
C MET A 196 8.19 -4.38 9.22
N PRO A 197 7.43 -5.48 9.05
CA PRO A 197 7.71 -6.81 9.60
C PRO A 197 8.83 -7.53 8.83
N PHE A 198 9.74 -8.19 9.57
CA PHE A 198 11.01 -8.70 9.05
C PHE A 198 10.84 -9.72 7.93
N ASN A 199 11.57 -9.55 6.82
CA ASN A 199 11.53 -10.44 5.65
C ASN A 199 10.10 -10.75 5.12
N SER A 200 9.18 -9.82 5.32
CA SER A 200 7.78 -9.94 4.89
C SER A 200 7.33 -8.69 4.14
N SER A 201 6.11 -8.73 3.60
CA SER A 201 5.51 -7.54 2.99
C SER A 201 5.38 -6.43 4.04
N PRO A 202 5.70 -5.17 3.68
CA PRO A 202 5.50 -4.03 4.57
C PRO A 202 4.02 -3.84 4.91
N LEU A 203 3.76 -3.11 6.00
CA LEU A 203 2.45 -2.57 6.32
C LEU A 203 1.94 -1.69 5.16
N SER A 204 0.64 -1.58 5.03
CA SER A 204 0.03 -0.64 4.09
C SER A 204 0.29 0.81 4.52
N ASP A 205 0.26 1.72 3.54
CA ASP A 205 0.42 3.16 3.81
C ASP A 205 -0.57 3.69 4.85
N CYS A 206 -1.78 3.13 4.91
CA CYS A 206 -2.79 3.55 5.90
C CYS A 206 -2.53 3.01 7.31
N GLU A 207 -1.95 1.81 7.44
CA GLU A 207 -1.53 1.29 8.74
C GLU A 207 -0.33 2.08 9.26
N ILE A 208 0.62 2.40 8.39
CA ILE A 208 1.78 3.25 8.72
C ILE A 208 1.31 4.66 9.12
N ALA A 209 0.41 5.26 8.33
CA ALA A 209 -0.14 6.58 8.64
C ALA A 209 -0.92 6.59 9.96
N THR A 210 -1.69 5.55 10.25
CA THR A 210 -2.39 5.41 11.55
C THR A 210 -1.41 5.45 12.72
N VAL A 211 -0.32 4.69 12.65
CA VAL A 211 0.72 4.69 13.69
C VAL A 211 1.43 6.04 13.76
N ARG A 212 1.76 6.65 12.62
CA ARG A 212 2.41 7.96 12.55
C ARG A 212 1.56 9.06 13.17
N ILE A 213 0.29 9.18 12.77
CA ILE A 213 -0.64 10.20 13.28
C ILE A 213 -0.83 10.03 14.78
N TRP A 214 -1.00 8.80 15.27
CA TRP A 214 -1.07 8.55 16.71
C TRP A 214 0.17 9.07 17.45
N ILE A 215 1.38 8.82 16.93
CA ILE A 215 2.63 9.33 17.52
C ILE A 215 2.66 10.87 17.49
N GLU A 216 2.29 11.48 16.37
CA GLU A 216 2.23 12.94 16.18
C GLU A 216 1.21 13.60 17.13
N GLU A 217 0.10 12.93 17.44
CA GLU A 217 -0.94 13.37 18.39
C GLU A 217 -0.56 13.12 19.87
N GLY A 218 0.67 12.68 20.13
CA GLY A 218 1.23 12.50 21.47
C GLY A 218 1.12 11.06 22.01
N ALA A 219 0.89 10.09 21.12
CA ALA A 219 0.87 8.66 21.42
C ALA A 219 -0.06 8.29 22.58
N GLN A 220 -1.27 8.87 22.61
CA GLN A 220 -2.20 8.79 23.74
C GLN A 220 -2.74 7.37 24.00
N ASN A 221 -3.04 7.04 25.26
CA ASN A 221 -3.75 5.82 25.66
C ASN A 221 -5.26 6.10 25.85
N ASN A 222 -6.05 5.98 24.79
CA ASN A 222 -7.45 6.40 24.74
C ASN A 222 -8.35 5.48 23.91
#